data_AF-A0A8J5N8U3-F1
#
_entry.id   AF-A0A8J5N8U3-F1
#
_cell.length_a   1.000
_cell.length_b   1.000
_cell.length_c   1.000
_cell.angle_alpha   90.00
_cell.angle_beta   90.00
_cell.angle_gamma   90.00
#
_symmetry.space_group_name_H-M   'P 1'
#
loop_
_entity.id
_entity.type
_entity.pdbx_description
1 polymer ?
#
loop_
_entity_poly.entity_id
_entity_poly.type
_entity_poly.pdbx_seq_one_letter_code
_entity_poly.pdbx_strand_id
1 'polypeptide(L)'
;MRTIDEITAETIDEITAGTIDEIPAGTIDEIPAGTIDEIPAGTIDEITAGTIDEIPAGTIDEITAGTIDEITAGTIDEITAGTIDEIPAGTIDEIAAGTIDEITAGTIDEIAAGTIDEIAAGTIDEITAGTIDEITAGTIDEITAGTIDEITAGTIDEITAETIDEITAGTIDEIPAGTIDEIAAGTIDEITAGTIDEITAEIIDETPAGTIDEITAGTIHEIPAGTIDEITAELDEITAGTID
;
A
#
# COMPACT_ATOMS: atom_id res chain seq x y z
N MET A 1 -16.93 -11.69 -33.73
CA MET A 1 -17.09 -10.39 -33.07
C MET A 1 -18.16 -9.60 -33.79
N ARG A 2 -19.11 -9.03 -33.05
CA ARG A 2 -19.80 -7.81 -33.48
C ARG A 2 -18.92 -6.67 -32.98
N THR A 3 -18.31 -5.93 -33.89
CA THR A 3 -17.72 -4.62 -33.57
C THR A 3 -18.88 -3.63 -33.56
N ILE A 4 -19.04 -2.86 -32.48
CA ILE A 4 -19.99 -1.74 -32.42
C ILE A 4 -19.15 -0.49 -32.66
N ASP A 5 -19.37 0.16 -33.80
CA ASP A 5 -18.54 1.31 -34.22
C ASP A 5 -18.85 2.59 -33.43
N GLU A 6 -20.04 2.73 -32.82
CA GLU A 6 -20.44 3.91 -32.04
C GLU A 6 -21.74 3.66 -31.25
N ILE A 7 -21.75 3.98 -29.95
CA ILE A 7 -22.98 4.20 -29.17
C ILE A 7 -23.19 5.72 -29.10
N THR A 8 -24.42 6.24 -29.12
CA THR A 8 -24.68 7.69 -29.00
C THR A 8 -25.65 7.93 -27.87
N ALA A 9 -25.13 8.00 -26.65
CA ALA A 9 -25.89 8.34 -25.46
C ALA A 9 -24.96 9.02 -24.44
N GLU A 10 -25.48 10.02 -23.71
CA GLU A 10 -24.78 10.61 -22.55
C GLU A 10 -24.66 9.59 -21.39
N THR A 11 -25.54 8.58 -21.38
CA THR A 11 -25.59 7.48 -20.42
C THR A 11 -25.74 6.16 -21.17
N ILE A 12 -24.92 5.16 -20.84
CA ILE A 12 -24.93 3.83 -21.44
C ILE A 12 -25.34 2.82 -20.36
N ASP A 13 -26.58 2.34 -20.43
CA ASP A 13 -27.12 1.38 -19.46
C ASP A 13 -26.31 0.05 -19.38
N GLU A 14 -25.79 -0.45 -20.51
CA GLU A 14 -24.98 -1.68 -20.55
C GLU A 14 -24.15 -1.73 -21.84
N ILE A 15 -22.85 -2.02 -21.71
CA ILE A 15 -22.01 -2.36 -22.85
C ILE A 15 -22.22 -3.84 -23.23
N THR A 16 -22.48 -4.13 -24.50
CA THR A 16 -22.62 -5.54 -24.92
C THR A 16 -21.26 -6.24 -24.91
N ALA A 17 -21.17 -7.38 -24.20
CA ALA A 17 -20.02 -8.28 -24.22
C ALA A 17 -19.41 -8.50 -25.62
N GLY A 18 -18.11 -8.30 -25.76
CA GLY A 18 -17.41 -8.36 -27.04
C GLY A 18 -16.01 -7.78 -26.98
N THR A 19 -15.45 -7.44 -28.14
CA THR A 19 -14.22 -6.64 -28.25
C THR A 19 -14.62 -5.31 -28.87
N ILE A 20 -14.30 -4.22 -28.19
CA ILE A 20 -14.66 -2.84 -28.56
C ILE A 20 -13.38 -2.01 -28.58
N ASP A 21 -13.16 -1.28 -29.65
CA ASP A 21 -11.96 -0.44 -29.77
C ASP A 21 -12.12 0.83 -28.91
N GLU A 22 -13.26 1.52 -29.00
CA GLU A 22 -13.51 2.73 -28.21
C GLU A 22 -14.99 2.81 -27.84
N ILE A 23 -15.29 3.20 -26.60
CA ILE A 23 -16.66 3.57 -26.20
C ILE A 23 -16.82 5.09 -26.15
N PRO A 24 -18.04 5.64 -26.29
CA PRO A 24 -18.27 7.07 -26.19
C PRO A 24 -18.07 7.57 -24.75
N ALA A 25 -17.54 8.78 -24.59
CA ALA A 25 -17.49 9.47 -23.31
C ALA A 25 -18.89 9.66 -22.70
N GLY A 26 -19.01 9.51 -21.38
CA GLY A 26 -20.28 9.68 -20.67
C GLY A 26 -20.31 8.94 -19.33
N THR A 27 -21.53 8.64 -18.89
CA THR A 27 -21.78 7.74 -17.76
C THR A 27 -22.09 6.34 -18.30
N ILE A 28 -21.50 5.30 -17.72
CA ILE A 28 -21.72 3.91 -18.10
C ILE A 28 -22.17 3.15 -16.85
N ASP A 29 -23.37 2.57 -16.88
CA ASP A 29 -23.89 1.87 -15.71
C ASP A 29 -23.20 0.49 -15.56
N GLU A 30 -22.98 -0.26 -16.65
CA GLU A 30 -22.39 -1.60 -16.56
C GLU A 30 -21.47 -1.94 -17.75
N ILE A 31 -20.25 -2.38 -17.44
CA ILE A 31 -19.31 -3.02 -18.35
C ILE A 31 -19.19 -4.50 -17.95
N PRO A 32 -19.92 -5.41 -18.62
CA PRO A 32 -19.80 -6.83 -18.36
C PRO A 32 -18.56 -7.42 -19.05
N ALA A 33 -18.38 -8.74 -18.92
CA ALA A 33 -17.25 -9.45 -19.50
C ALA A 33 -17.04 -9.16 -20.99
N GLY A 34 -15.83 -8.75 -21.34
CA GLY A 34 -15.45 -8.29 -22.68
C GLY A 34 -14.03 -7.74 -22.70
N THR A 35 -13.62 -7.20 -23.83
CA THR A 35 -12.35 -6.49 -23.99
C THR A 35 -12.65 -5.11 -24.57
N ILE A 36 -12.13 -4.05 -23.95
CA ILE A 36 -12.26 -2.67 -24.42
C ILE A 36 -10.85 -2.08 -24.50
N ASP A 37 -10.48 -1.51 -25.65
CA ASP A 37 -9.16 -0.89 -25.81
C ASP A 37 -9.16 0.48 -25.09
N GLU A 38 -10.08 1.40 -25.41
CA GLU A 38 -10.13 2.70 -24.73
C GLU A 38 -11.53 3.04 -24.15
N ILE A 39 -11.55 3.47 -22.88
CA ILE A 39 -12.69 4.16 -22.27
C ILE A 39 -12.34 5.64 -22.06
N PRO A 40 -12.98 6.57 -22.77
CA PRO A 40 -12.77 7.99 -22.55
C PRO A 40 -13.20 8.42 -21.15
N ALA A 41 -12.71 9.59 -20.73
CA ALA A 41 -13.00 10.09 -19.40
C ALA A 41 -14.51 10.19 -19.09
N GLY A 42 -14.91 9.71 -17.91
CA GLY A 42 -16.31 9.57 -17.56
C GLY A 42 -16.55 9.00 -16.16
N THR A 43 -17.78 8.52 -15.96
CA THR A 43 -18.19 7.79 -14.75
C THR A 43 -18.61 6.39 -15.16
N ILE A 44 -18.15 5.39 -14.42
CA ILE A 44 -18.48 3.98 -14.63
C ILE A 44 -19.01 3.44 -13.31
N ASP A 45 -20.25 2.97 -13.28
CA ASP A 45 -20.80 2.44 -12.03
C ASP A 45 -20.21 1.03 -11.77
N GLU A 46 -20.17 0.13 -12.77
CA GLU A 46 -19.67 -1.24 -12.56
C GLU A 46 -18.82 -1.77 -13.73
N ILE A 47 -17.65 -2.35 -13.42
CA ILE A 47 -16.85 -3.17 -14.33
C ILE A 47 -16.81 -4.60 -13.78
N THR A 48 -17.48 -5.53 -14.46
CA THR A 48 -17.54 -6.94 -14.04
C THR A 48 -16.90 -7.87 -15.07
N ALA A 49 -15.77 -8.47 -14.69
CA ALA A 49 -15.02 -9.45 -15.48
C ALA A 49 -14.59 -8.98 -16.89
N GLY A 50 -14.46 -7.66 -17.10
CA GLY A 50 -13.93 -7.06 -18.31
C GLY A 50 -12.40 -7.00 -18.34
N THR A 51 -11.83 -6.87 -19.53
CA THR A 51 -10.44 -6.45 -19.76
C THR A 51 -10.48 -5.08 -20.41
N ILE A 52 -9.81 -4.09 -19.84
CA ILE A 52 -9.77 -2.71 -20.35
C ILE A 52 -8.31 -2.29 -20.50
N ASP A 53 -7.90 -1.80 -21.67
CA ASP A 53 -6.51 -1.41 -21.87
C ASP A 53 -6.25 0.00 -21.27
N GLU A 54 -7.10 1.00 -21.53
CA GLU A 54 -6.87 2.37 -21.03
C GLU A 54 -8.14 3.10 -20.53
N ILE A 55 -8.03 3.71 -19.34
CA ILE A 55 -8.96 4.71 -18.80
C ILE A 55 -8.18 6.00 -18.45
N PRO A 56 -8.17 7.02 -19.32
CA PRO A 56 -7.33 8.20 -19.12
C PRO A 56 -7.71 9.05 -17.90
N ALA A 57 -8.99 9.05 -17.52
CA ALA A 57 -9.44 9.61 -16.26
C ALA A 57 -10.86 9.15 -15.92
N GLY A 58 -11.26 9.12 -14.66
CA GLY A 58 -12.67 8.86 -14.36
C GLY A 58 -13.00 8.64 -12.89
N THR A 59 -14.29 8.41 -12.65
CA THR A 59 -14.79 7.87 -11.38
C THR A 59 -15.35 6.48 -11.67
N ILE A 60 -14.93 5.49 -10.91
CA ILE A 60 -15.35 4.09 -11.05
C ILE A 60 -15.90 3.66 -9.70
N ASP A 61 -17.18 3.30 -9.62
CA ASP A 61 -17.75 2.90 -8.32
C ASP A 61 -17.29 1.47 -7.96
N GLU A 62 -17.35 0.49 -8.89
CA GLU A 62 -16.95 -0.89 -8.58
C GLU A 62 -16.17 -1.57 -9.73
N ILE A 63 -15.06 -2.23 -9.39
CA ILE A 63 -14.34 -3.17 -10.25
C ILE A 63 -14.39 -4.56 -9.61
N THR A 64 -15.17 -5.47 -10.20
CA THR A 64 -15.29 -6.85 -9.73
C THR A 64 -14.71 -7.84 -10.72
N ALA A 65 -13.62 -8.51 -10.32
CA ALA A 65 -12.91 -9.51 -11.11
C ALA A 65 -12.48 -9.03 -12.53
N GLY A 66 -12.35 -7.72 -12.72
CA GLY A 66 -11.88 -7.09 -13.95
C GLY A 66 -10.36 -7.06 -14.03
N THR A 67 -9.84 -6.84 -15.22
CA THR A 67 -8.41 -6.54 -15.48
C THR A 67 -8.35 -5.21 -16.22
N ILE A 68 -7.57 -4.27 -15.70
CA ILE A 68 -7.37 -2.96 -16.33
C ILE A 68 -5.87 -2.73 -16.47
N ASP A 69 -5.40 -2.42 -17.67
CA ASP A 69 -3.96 -2.16 -17.85
C ASP A 69 -3.64 -0.77 -17.26
N GLU A 70 -4.28 0.33 -17.70
CA GLU A 70 -3.96 1.66 -17.15
C GLU A 70 -5.20 2.46 -16.72
N ILE A 71 -5.14 3.04 -15.52
CA ILE A 71 -6.00 4.15 -15.09
C ILE A 71 -5.14 5.37 -14.78
N THR A 72 -4.97 6.27 -15.76
CA THR A 72 -4.02 7.39 -15.64
C THR A 72 -4.38 8.37 -14.51
N ALA A 73 -5.67 8.63 -14.29
CA ALA A 73 -6.16 9.58 -13.28
C ALA A 73 -7.57 9.23 -12.76
N GLY A 74 -7.68 8.48 -11.67
CA GLY A 74 -8.97 7.90 -11.23
C GLY A 74 -9.39 8.23 -9.80
N THR A 75 -10.70 8.19 -9.56
CA THR A 75 -11.26 7.84 -8.24
C THR A 75 -11.95 6.49 -8.37
N ILE A 76 -11.62 5.55 -7.51
CA ILE A 76 -12.17 4.19 -7.52
C ILE A 76 -12.74 3.91 -6.14
N ASP A 77 -14.03 3.63 -6.03
CA ASP A 77 -14.62 3.38 -4.70
C ASP A 77 -14.26 1.95 -4.24
N GLU A 78 -14.43 0.92 -5.08
CA GLU A 78 -14.13 -0.47 -4.68
C GLU A 78 -13.45 -1.30 -5.78
N ILE A 79 -12.40 -2.03 -5.40
CA ILE A 79 -11.78 -3.09 -6.22
C ILE A 79 -11.93 -4.43 -5.50
N THR A 80 -12.80 -5.30 -6.01
CA THR A 80 -13.01 -6.65 -5.46
C THR A 80 -12.46 -7.71 -6.43
N ALA A 81 -11.37 -8.38 -6.01
CA ALA A 81 -10.70 -9.42 -6.79
C ALA A 81 -10.30 -9.01 -8.23
N GLY A 82 -10.18 -7.70 -8.47
CA GLY A 82 -9.73 -7.13 -9.74
C GLY A 82 -8.20 -7.06 -9.81
N THR A 83 -7.69 -6.82 -11.02
CA THR A 83 -6.27 -6.58 -11.28
C THR A 83 -6.12 -5.26 -12.03
N ILE A 84 -5.21 -4.40 -11.60
CA ILE A 84 -4.85 -3.16 -12.28
C ILE A 84 -3.34 -3.10 -12.46
N ASP A 85 -2.82 -2.88 -13.67
CA ASP A 85 -1.37 -2.82 -13.89
C ASP A 85 -0.82 -1.46 -13.41
N GLU A 86 -1.34 -0.33 -13.91
CA GLU A 86 -0.79 0.99 -13.57
C GLU A 86 -1.87 2.02 -13.13
N ILE A 87 -1.58 2.71 -12.02
CA ILE A 87 -2.31 3.91 -11.56
C ILE A 87 -1.32 5.05 -11.27
N PRO A 88 -0.97 5.86 -12.29
CA PRO A 88 -0.06 7.00 -12.14
C PRO A 88 -0.54 8.04 -11.13
N ALA A 89 -1.85 8.28 -11.05
CA ALA A 89 -2.47 9.16 -10.08
C ALA A 89 -3.88 8.70 -9.73
N GLY A 90 -4.22 8.57 -8.45
CA GLY A 90 -5.57 8.15 -8.10
C GLY A 90 -5.93 8.22 -6.62
N THR A 91 -7.21 8.06 -6.36
CA THR A 91 -7.75 7.78 -5.02
C THR A 91 -8.52 6.48 -5.10
N ILE A 92 -8.28 5.58 -4.15
CA ILE A 92 -8.94 4.28 -4.04
C ILE A 92 -9.50 4.16 -2.64
N ASP A 93 -10.80 3.97 -2.49
CA ASP A 93 -11.38 3.85 -1.15
C ASP A 93 -11.14 2.43 -0.60
N GLU A 94 -11.43 1.35 -1.35
CA GLU A 94 -11.23 -0.02 -0.87
C GLU A 94 -10.60 -0.96 -1.93
N ILE A 95 -9.60 -1.74 -1.50
CA ILE A 95 -9.05 -2.88 -2.26
C ILE A 95 -9.31 -4.17 -1.47
N ALA A 96 -10.25 -4.99 -1.93
CA ALA A 96 -10.60 -6.27 -1.32
C ALA A 96 -10.12 -7.44 -2.19
N ALA A 97 -9.06 -8.12 -1.76
CA ALA A 97 -8.45 -9.24 -2.48
C ALA A 97 -8.05 -8.93 -3.94
N GLY A 98 -7.86 -7.66 -4.27
CA GLY A 98 -7.38 -7.18 -5.55
C GLY A 98 -5.86 -7.23 -5.67
N THR A 99 -5.36 -7.04 -6.89
CA THR A 99 -3.93 -6.91 -7.20
C THR A 99 -3.70 -5.61 -7.96
N ILE A 100 -2.70 -4.83 -7.56
CA ILE A 100 -2.26 -3.65 -8.30
C ILE A 100 -0.74 -3.72 -8.50
N ASP A 101 -0.24 -3.56 -9.72
CA ASP A 101 1.19 -3.70 -9.97
C ASP A 101 1.92 -2.37 -9.61
N GLU A 102 1.47 -1.20 -10.08
CA GLU A 102 2.11 0.09 -9.76
C GLU A 102 1.12 1.22 -9.41
N ILE A 103 1.43 1.96 -8.35
CA ILE A 103 0.77 3.23 -7.99
C ILE A 103 1.83 4.32 -7.79
N THR A 104 1.83 5.37 -8.61
CA THR A 104 2.89 6.41 -8.54
C THR A 104 2.55 7.64 -7.68
N ALA A 105 1.27 7.97 -7.53
CA ALA A 105 0.81 9.10 -6.73
C ALA A 105 -0.64 8.85 -6.28
N GLY A 106 -0.78 7.92 -5.34
CA GLY A 106 -2.07 7.42 -4.88
C GLY A 106 -2.43 7.84 -3.46
N THR A 107 -3.73 7.90 -3.17
CA THR A 107 -4.27 7.76 -1.81
C THR A 107 -5.13 6.52 -1.77
N ILE A 108 -4.91 5.65 -0.78
CA ILE A 108 -5.68 4.43 -0.57
C ILE A 108 -6.23 4.45 0.85
N ASP A 109 -7.54 4.35 1.01
CA ASP A 109 -8.12 4.34 2.36
C ASP A 109 -7.97 2.94 3.00
N GLU A 110 -8.36 1.86 2.33
CA GLU A 110 -8.26 0.49 2.88
C GLU A 110 -7.72 -0.56 1.89
N ILE A 111 -6.78 -1.38 2.36
CA ILE A 111 -6.33 -2.60 1.68
C ILE A 111 -6.68 -3.83 2.54
N ALA A 112 -7.65 -4.62 2.10
CA ALA A 112 -8.07 -5.84 2.77
C ALA A 112 -7.69 -7.09 1.96
N ALA A 113 -6.67 -7.81 2.41
CA ALA A 113 -6.15 -9.02 1.74
C ALA A 113 -5.74 -8.82 0.27
N GLY A 114 -5.46 -7.58 -0.13
CA GLY A 114 -4.95 -7.22 -1.45
C GLY A 114 -3.43 -7.41 -1.57
N THR A 115 -2.94 -7.32 -2.79
CA THR A 115 -1.50 -7.32 -3.10
C THR A 115 -1.17 -6.09 -3.93
N ILE A 116 -0.11 -5.36 -3.57
CA ILE A 116 0.41 -4.25 -4.38
C ILE A 116 1.91 -4.44 -4.59
N ASP A 117 2.40 -4.40 -5.82
CA ASP A 117 3.82 -4.61 -6.07
C ASP A 117 4.62 -3.31 -5.76
N GLU A 118 4.26 -2.15 -6.33
CA GLU A 118 4.99 -0.89 -6.10
C GLU A 118 4.07 0.28 -5.77
N ILE A 119 4.43 1.05 -4.73
CA ILE A 119 3.83 2.34 -4.42
C ILE A 119 4.92 3.41 -4.32
N ALA A 120 4.92 4.36 -5.24
CA ALA A 120 5.69 5.58 -5.12
C ALA A 120 4.82 6.74 -4.63
N ALA A 121 5.37 7.58 -3.75
CA ALA A 121 4.75 8.83 -3.27
C ALA A 121 3.26 8.73 -2.86
N GLY A 122 2.87 7.59 -2.27
CA GLY A 122 1.49 7.27 -1.90
C GLY A 122 1.16 7.54 -0.42
N THR A 123 -0.12 7.57 -0.11
CA THR A 123 -0.64 7.57 1.27
C THR A 123 -1.61 6.41 1.42
N ILE A 124 -1.48 5.64 2.50
CA ILE A 124 -2.33 4.49 2.82
C ILE A 124 -2.84 4.65 4.24
N ASP A 125 -4.15 4.66 4.45
CA ASP A 125 -4.70 4.81 5.80
C ASP A 125 -4.67 3.45 6.53
N GLU A 126 -5.19 2.37 5.95
CA GLU A 126 -5.23 1.04 6.61
C GLU A 126 -4.84 -0.11 5.67
N ILE A 127 -4.01 -1.02 6.18
CA ILE A 127 -3.73 -2.31 5.55
C ILE A 127 -4.12 -3.42 6.52
N THR A 128 -5.06 -4.27 6.11
CA THR A 128 -5.44 -5.48 6.85
C THR A 128 -5.14 -6.74 6.04
N ALA A 129 -4.18 -7.55 6.50
CA ALA A 129 -3.78 -8.80 5.88
C ALA A 129 -3.36 -8.70 4.40
N GLY A 130 -2.97 -7.50 3.95
CA GLY A 130 -2.46 -7.25 2.61
C GLY A 130 -0.95 -7.52 2.50
N THR A 131 -0.46 -7.55 1.26
CA THR A 131 0.97 -7.66 0.94
C THR A 131 1.37 -6.48 0.06
N ILE A 132 2.49 -5.82 0.40
CA ILE A 132 3.09 -4.79 -0.44
C ILE A 132 4.57 -5.11 -0.65
N ASP A 133 5.04 -5.16 -1.89
CA ASP A 133 6.45 -5.49 -2.15
C ASP A 133 7.35 -4.25 -1.92
N GLU A 134 7.05 -3.09 -2.52
CA GLU A 134 7.88 -1.88 -2.38
C GLU A 134 7.06 -0.60 -2.14
N ILE A 135 7.50 0.21 -1.17
CA ILE A 135 7.01 1.57 -0.95
C ILE A 135 8.17 2.57 -0.99
N THR A 136 8.12 3.52 -1.92
CA THR A 136 9.07 4.62 -2.00
C THR A 136 8.40 5.96 -1.68
N ALA A 137 8.90 6.66 -0.67
CA ALA A 137 8.45 7.99 -0.23
C ALA A 137 6.95 8.06 0.12
N GLY A 138 6.40 6.98 0.69
CA GLY A 138 4.99 6.89 1.10
C GLY A 138 4.75 7.14 2.59
N THR A 139 3.48 7.31 2.95
CA THR A 139 3.00 7.35 4.34
C THR A 139 1.97 6.24 4.55
N ILE A 140 2.07 5.54 5.67
CA ILE A 140 1.11 4.51 6.09
C ILE A 140 0.66 4.80 7.52
N ASP A 141 -0.65 4.91 7.77
CA ASP A 141 -1.16 5.18 9.11
C ASP A 141 -1.21 3.88 9.95
N GLU A 142 -1.90 2.83 9.49
CA GLU A 142 -2.03 1.58 10.23
C GLU A 142 -1.81 0.34 9.37
N ILE A 143 -1.07 -0.63 9.93
CA ILE A 143 -0.90 -1.96 9.33
C ILE A 143 -1.27 -3.02 10.36
N THR A 144 -2.22 -3.89 10.00
CA THR A 144 -2.68 -5.03 10.79
C THR A 144 -2.54 -6.35 10.03
N ALA A 145 -1.69 -7.24 10.54
CA ALA A 145 -1.46 -8.58 9.99
C ALA A 145 -1.05 -8.65 8.51
N GLY A 146 -0.53 -7.57 7.95
CA GLY A 146 0.04 -7.48 6.61
C GLY A 146 1.51 -7.88 6.53
N THR A 147 2.05 -7.79 5.32
CA THR A 147 3.47 -8.02 5.01
C THR A 147 3.97 -6.91 4.09
N ILE A 148 5.11 -6.31 4.41
CA ILE A 148 5.78 -5.34 3.52
C ILE A 148 7.24 -5.74 3.32
N ASP A 149 7.69 -5.90 2.08
CA ASP A 149 9.07 -6.33 1.82
C ASP A 149 10.05 -5.15 1.95
N GLU A 150 9.83 -4.02 1.26
CA GLU A 150 10.74 -2.87 1.30
C GLU A 150 10.03 -1.51 1.46
N ILE A 151 10.56 -0.66 2.34
CA ILE A 151 10.16 0.74 2.47
C ILE A 151 11.38 1.65 2.37
N THR A 152 11.40 2.51 1.35
CA THR A 152 12.42 3.54 1.17
C THR A 152 11.86 4.94 1.41
N ALA A 153 12.45 5.69 2.34
CA ALA A 153 12.09 7.07 2.65
C ALA A 153 10.62 7.31 3.05
N GLY A 154 9.98 6.31 3.68
CA GLY A 154 8.59 6.37 4.11
C GLY A 154 8.38 6.68 5.60
N THR A 155 7.12 6.90 5.96
CA THR A 155 6.66 7.10 7.35
C THR A 155 5.57 6.09 7.66
N ILE A 156 5.64 5.45 8.83
CA ILE A 156 4.62 4.51 9.33
C ILE A 156 4.22 4.91 10.75
N ASP A 157 2.93 5.09 11.01
CA ASP A 157 2.45 5.48 12.33
C ASP A 157 2.31 4.26 13.27
N GLU A 158 1.59 3.20 12.88
CA GLU A 158 1.37 2.01 13.74
C GLU A 158 1.51 0.66 12.98
N ILE A 159 2.24 -0.29 13.59
CA ILE A 159 2.43 -1.66 13.06
C ILE A 159 1.97 -2.71 14.07
N THR A 160 0.92 -3.49 13.75
CA THR A 160 0.38 -4.56 14.61
C THR A 160 0.35 -5.95 13.96
N ALA A 161 1.18 -6.85 14.50
CA ALA A 161 1.25 -8.30 14.24
C ALA A 161 1.70 -8.72 12.82
N GLU A 162 2.84 -8.21 12.38
CA GLU A 162 3.31 -8.27 10.97
C GLU A 162 4.75 -8.73 10.78
N THR A 163 5.16 -8.81 9.51
CA THR A 163 6.57 -8.91 9.08
C THR A 163 6.89 -7.77 8.11
N ILE A 164 7.92 -6.99 8.43
CA ILE A 164 8.55 -6.05 7.49
C ILE A 164 10.00 -6.48 7.28
N ASP A 165 10.44 -6.67 6.04
CA ASP A 165 11.81 -7.15 5.76
C ASP A 165 12.82 -5.99 5.86
N GLU A 166 12.63 -4.89 5.12
CA GLU A 166 13.60 -3.78 5.10
C GLU A 166 12.94 -2.40 5.15
N ILE A 167 13.47 -1.53 6.01
CA ILE A 167 13.15 -0.09 6.03
C ILE A 167 14.44 0.73 5.86
N THR A 168 14.57 1.43 4.74
CA THR A 168 15.66 2.34 4.45
C THR A 168 15.21 3.80 4.55
N ALA A 169 15.90 4.60 5.36
CA ALA A 169 15.70 6.04 5.50
C ALA A 169 14.28 6.49 5.92
N GLY A 170 13.59 5.69 6.74
CA GLY A 170 12.20 5.96 7.17
C GLY A 170 12.04 6.45 8.61
N THR A 171 10.79 6.72 8.98
CA THR A 171 10.35 7.04 10.36
C THR A 171 9.25 6.07 10.79
N ILE A 172 9.33 5.56 12.02
CA ILE A 172 8.29 4.69 12.61
C ILE A 172 7.90 5.24 13.98
N ASP A 173 6.61 5.49 14.20
CA ASP A 173 6.13 6.04 15.47
C ASP A 173 5.93 4.93 16.52
N GLU A 174 5.11 3.90 16.24
CA GLU A 174 4.79 2.85 17.22
C GLU A 174 4.90 1.41 16.67
N ILE A 175 5.57 0.53 17.43
CA ILE A 175 5.55 -0.93 17.22
C ILE A 175 5.02 -1.64 18.49
N PRO A 176 3.70 -1.83 18.62
CA PRO A 176 3.12 -2.60 19.72
C PRO A 176 3.42 -4.10 19.65
N ALA A 177 3.46 -4.68 18.43
CA ALA A 177 3.69 -6.09 18.16
C ALA A 177 4.13 -6.30 16.69
N GLY A 178 5.21 -7.05 16.44
CA GLY A 178 5.63 -7.39 15.07
C GLY A 178 7.06 -7.91 14.97
N THR A 179 7.46 -8.24 13.75
CA THR A 179 8.84 -8.59 13.39
C THR A 179 9.33 -7.63 12.29
N ILE A 180 10.49 -7.02 12.51
CA ILE A 180 11.19 -6.23 11.48
C ILE A 180 12.60 -6.78 11.35
N ASP A 181 13.03 -7.12 10.13
CA ASP A 181 14.36 -7.71 9.93
C ASP A 181 15.45 -6.62 9.95
N GLU A 182 15.35 -5.57 9.12
CA GLU A 182 16.36 -4.49 9.06
C GLU A 182 15.75 -3.08 9.05
N ILE A 183 16.32 -2.18 9.87
CA ILE A 183 16.09 -0.73 9.77
C ILE A 183 17.42 0.00 9.55
N ALA A 184 17.56 0.65 8.41
CA ALA A 184 18.75 1.41 8.03
C ALA A 184 18.46 2.92 7.94
N ALA A 185 19.26 3.72 8.66
CA ALA A 185 19.28 5.18 8.63
C ALA A 185 17.93 5.88 8.90
N GLY A 186 17.22 5.52 9.98
CA GLY A 186 15.92 6.09 10.35
C GLY A 186 15.83 6.67 11.77
N THR A 187 14.60 7.01 12.16
CA THR A 187 14.20 7.35 13.54
C THR A 187 13.06 6.44 13.99
N ILE A 188 13.12 5.99 15.25
CA ILE A 188 12.09 5.16 15.89
C ILE A 188 11.72 5.81 17.22
N ASP A 189 10.44 6.09 17.43
CA ASP A 189 9.94 6.75 18.64
C ASP A 189 9.67 5.73 19.76
N GLU A 190 8.75 4.78 19.54
CA GLU A 190 8.35 3.80 20.57
C GLU A 190 8.27 2.37 20.00
N ILE A 191 9.02 1.46 20.62
CA ILE A 191 8.77 0.01 20.53
C ILE A 191 7.97 -0.36 21.79
N THR A 192 7.16 -1.42 21.86
CA THR A 192 6.60 -1.89 23.16
C THR A 192 6.78 -3.39 23.34
N ALA A 193 6.44 -4.17 22.32
CA ALA A 193 6.75 -5.59 22.24
C ALA A 193 7.03 -5.94 20.78
N GLY A 194 8.16 -6.60 20.49
CA GLY A 194 8.54 -6.90 19.11
C GLY A 194 9.88 -7.63 19.06
N THR A 195 10.20 -8.14 17.87
CA THR A 195 11.51 -8.69 17.54
C THR A 195 12.10 -7.86 16.41
N ILE A 196 13.29 -7.32 16.61
CA ILE A 196 14.03 -6.62 15.55
C ILE A 196 15.42 -7.23 15.45
N ASP A 197 15.81 -7.67 14.26
CA ASP A 197 17.11 -8.33 14.07
C ASP A 197 18.24 -7.27 14.05
N GLU A 198 18.18 -6.29 13.15
CA GLU A 198 19.22 -5.24 13.06
C GLU A 198 18.64 -3.82 12.99
N ILE A 199 19.16 -2.92 13.84
CA ILE A 199 18.86 -1.48 13.79
C ILE A 199 20.14 -0.68 13.59
N THR A 200 20.23 0.04 12.48
CA THR A 200 21.19 1.12 12.26
C THR A 200 20.46 2.48 12.17
N ALA A 201 20.27 3.17 13.29
CA ALA A 201 19.46 4.40 13.35
C ALA A 201 20.24 5.65 13.80
N GLU A 202 19.75 6.86 13.48
CA GLU A 202 20.36 8.08 14.05
C GLU A 202 19.96 8.24 15.53
N ILE A 203 18.67 8.05 15.83
CA ILE A 203 18.06 8.24 17.14
C ILE A 203 17.07 7.10 17.43
N ILE A 204 17.08 6.61 18.66
CA ILE A 204 16.06 5.73 19.23
C ILE A 204 15.61 6.36 20.56
N ASP A 205 14.31 6.67 20.69
CA ASP A 205 13.78 7.38 21.87
C ASP A 205 13.46 6.43 23.04
N GLU A 206 12.63 5.39 22.85
CA GLU A 206 12.29 4.43 23.91
C GLU A 206 12.30 2.96 23.46
N THR A 207 12.84 2.06 24.31
CA THR A 207 12.91 0.60 24.06
C THR A 207 12.40 -0.27 25.23
N PRO A 208 11.13 -0.72 25.25
CA PRO A 208 10.55 -1.63 26.24
C PRO A 208 10.80 -3.11 25.91
N ALA A 209 10.03 -4.02 26.54
CA ALA A 209 10.36 -5.42 26.85
C ALA A 209 10.43 -6.43 25.68
N GLY A 210 10.96 -6.01 24.53
CA GLY A 210 11.26 -6.84 23.36
C GLY A 210 12.68 -7.43 23.35
N THR A 211 12.99 -8.12 22.25
CA THR A 211 14.33 -8.64 21.93
C THR A 211 14.85 -7.90 20.71
N ILE A 212 16.05 -7.34 20.80
CA ILE A 212 16.76 -6.74 19.66
C ILE A 212 18.12 -7.41 19.56
N ASP A 213 18.47 -7.98 18.41
CA ASP A 213 19.72 -8.73 18.26
C ASP A 213 20.92 -7.75 18.18
N GLU A 214 20.88 -6.75 17.28
CA GLU A 214 21.94 -5.75 17.16
C GLU A 214 21.41 -4.32 17.03
N ILE A 215 21.99 -3.39 17.81
CA ILE A 215 21.75 -1.95 17.67
C ILE A 215 23.06 -1.21 17.41
N THR A 216 23.14 -0.53 16.28
CA THR A 216 24.12 0.53 16.01
C THR A 216 23.41 1.87 15.88
N ALA A 217 23.47 2.71 16.91
CA ALA A 217 22.77 4.00 16.91
C ALA A 217 23.69 5.18 17.18
N GLY A 218 23.30 6.38 16.73
CA GLY A 218 23.94 7.62 17.17
C GLY A 218 23.73 7.83 18.67
N THR A 219 22.45 7.95 19.06
CA THR A 219 22.02 8.13 20.45
C THR A 219 20.85 7.21 20.79
N ILE A 220 20.85 6.67 22.01
CA ILE A 220 19.68 6.00 22.62
C ILE A 220 19.29 6.76 23.89
N HIS A 221 18.05 7.24 23.96
CA HIS A 221 17.59 8.05 25.10
C HIS A 221 17.22 7.20 26.32
N GLU A 222 16.42 6.13 26.17
CA GLU A 222 16.02 5.27 27.29
C GLU A 222 15.97 3.76 26.98
N ILE A 223 16.39 2.95 27.97
CA ILE A 223 16.23 1.48 27.99
C ILE A 223 15.51 1.05 29.29
N PRO A 224 14.16 1.08 29.34
CA PRO A 224 13.40 0.85 30.57
C PRO A 224 13.29 -0.63 30.97
N ALA A 225 13.33 -1.60 30.03
CA ALA A 225 13.45 -3.05 30.28
C ALA A 225 13.38 -3.82 28.94
N GLY A 226 14.35 -4.68 28.63
CA GLY A 226 14.43 -5.49 27.40
C GLY A 226 15.73 -6.30 27.36
N THR A 227 15.90 -7.19 26.37
CA THR A 227 17.18 -7.86 26.09
C THR A 227 17.72 -7.36 24.76
N ILE A 228 18.93 -6.81 24.79
CA ILE A 228 19.66 -6.42 23.59
C ILE A 228 20.98 -7.19 23.60
N ASP A 229 21.23 -7.96 22.53
CA ASP A 229 22.40 -8.85 22.46
C ASP A 229 23.69 -8.05 22.17
N GLU A 230 23.65 -7.07 21.27
CA GLU A 230 24.79 -6.17 20.99
C GLU A 230 24.37 -4.68 20.85
N ILE A 231 25.09 -3.76 21.48
CA ILE A 231 24.86 -2.30 21.38
C ILE A 231 26.15 -1.54 21.07
N THR A 232 26.09 -0.71 20.02
CA THR A 232 27.07 0.33 19.70
C THR A 232 26.38 1.70 19.57
N ALA A 233 26.28 2.46 20.68
CA ALA A 233 25.68 3.80 20.70
C ALA A 233 26.21 4.72 21.82
N GLU A 234 25.98 6.04 21.72
CA GLU A 234 26.05 6.93 22.89
C GLU A 234 24.75 6.80 23.71
N LEU A 235 24.90 6.48 25.01
CA LEU A 235 23.77 6.24 25.92
C LEU A 235 23.57 7.44 26.85
N ASP A 236 22.35 8.00 26.87
CA ASP A 236 22.01 9.11 27.74
C ASP A 236 21.54 8.64 29.13
N GLU A 237 20.69 7.60 29.22
CA GLU A 237 20.22 7.04 30.50
C GLU A 237 19.92 5.53 30.43
N ILE A 238 20.36 4.75 31.44
CA ILE A 238 19.99 3.33 31.62
C ILE A 238 19.20 3.19 32.92
N THR A 239 17.91 2.93 32.82
CA THR A 239 16.99 2.85 33.96
C THR A 239 16.74 1.41 34.47
N ALA A 240 16.65 0.38 33.60
CA ALA A 240 16.48 -1.01 34.06
C ALA A 240 16.78 -2.19 33.08
N GLY A 241 17.37 -2.00 31.90
CA GLY A 241 17.72 -3.08 30.95
C GLY A 241 18.95 -3.95 31.30
N THR A 242 19.09 -5.09 30.62
CA THR A 242 20.30 -5.94 30.64
C THR A 242 20.93 -6.03 29.25
N ILE A 243 22.22 -5.73 29.14
CA ILE A 243 23.09 -5.98 27.99
C ILE A 243 23.87 -7.25 28.35
N ASP A 244 23.85 -8.30 27.52
CA ASP A 244 24.60 -9.55 27.77
C ASP A 244 26.04 -9.50 27.20
#